data_AF-A0A0B7NQL8-F1
#
_entry.id   AF-A0A0B7NQL8-F1
#
_cell.length_a   1.000
_cell.length_b   1.000
_cell.length_c   1.000
_cell.angle_alpha   90.00
_cell.angle_beta   90.00
_cell.angle_gamma   90.00
#
_symmetry.space_group_name_H-M   'P 1'
#
loop_
_entity.id
_entity.type
_entity.pdbx_description
1 polymer ?
#
loop_
_entity_poly.entity_id
_entity_poly.type
_entity_poly.pdbx_seq_one_letter_code
_entity_poly.pdbx_strand_id
1 'polypeptide(L)'
;MLPTRGRKLTISHLTEQEIFDLTPRFETYRKNITCNGTQSGNPPQPTFVCKKCSKTHNARTVYDILNRMDATTHGVVASPIETSGSFESVENIETLRELITQLREELKQTQLELQQARSEITQLREQQHQHE
;
A
#
# COMPACT_ATOMS: atom_id res chain seq x y z
N MET A 1 -44.19 -7.89 0.03
CA MET A 1 -42.81 -8.17 -0.44
C MET A 1 -42.05 -6.86 -0.48
N LEU A 2 -41.27 -6.52 0.56
CA LEU A 2 -40.36 -5.37 0.53
C LEU A 2 -38.95 -5.90 0.21
N PRO A 3 -38.17 -5.25 -0.68
CA PRO A 3 -36.77 -5.61 -0.85
C PRO A 3 -35.98 -5.13 0.37
N THR A 4 -35.58 -6.07 1.22
CA THR A 4 -34.59 -5.86 2.28
C THR A 4 -33.24 -5.57 1.65
N ARG A 5 -32.97 -4.27 1.48
CA ARG A 5 -31.68 -3.71 1.13
C ARG A 5 -30.66 -4.25 2.14
N GLY A 6 -29.83 -5.20 1.71
CA GLY A 6 -28.80 -5.84 2.52
C GLY A 6 -28.02 -4.78 3.30
N ARG A 7 -28.12 -4.86 4.63
CA ARG A 7 -27.42 -3.94 5.53
C ARG A 7 -25.93 -4.09 5.27
N LYS A 8 -25.33 -2.96 4.90
CA LYS A 8 -23.89 -2.74 4.79
C LYS A 8 -23.18 -3.37 5.98
N LEU A 9 -22.04 -4.00 5.68
CA LEU A 9 -21.05 -4.44 6.67
C LEU A 9 -20.98 -3.43 7.81
N THR A 10 -21.04 -3.94 9.03
CA THR A 10 -20.81 -3.22 10.28
C THR A 10 -19.46 -2.53 10.18
N ILE A 11 -19.43 -1.28 9.71
CA ILE A 11 -18.24 -0.45 9.65
C ILE A 11 -17.99 -0.03 11.09
N SER A 12 -16.99 -0.65 11.72
CA SER A 12 -16.57 -0.30 13.07
C SER A 12 -16.22 1.19 13.13
N HIS A 13 -17.01 1.94 13.91
CA HIS A 13 -16.71 3.32 14.25
C HIS A 13 -15.38 3.36 15.01
N LEU A 14 -14.49 4.30 14.64
CA LEU A 14 -13.27 4.54 15.41
C LEU A 14 -13.67 5.12 16.78
N THR A 15 -12.91 4.76 17.81
CA THR A 15 -13.00 5.36 19.14
C THR A 15 -12.57 6.83 19.10
N GLU A 16 -13.00 7.64 20.07
CA GLU A 16 -12.61 9.07 20.14
C GLU A 16 -11.10 9.27 20.13
N GLN A 17 -10.37 8.37 20.79
CA GLN A 17 -8.91 8.41 20.83
C GLN A 17 -8.28 8.11 19.47
N GLU A 18 -8.78 7.09 18.75
CA GLU A 18 -8.33 6.81 17.39
C GLU A 18 -8.65 7.96 16.42
N ILE A 19 -9.78 8.66 16.60
CA ILE A 19 -10.14 9.85 15.80
C ILE A 19 -9.18 11.02 16.09
N PHE A 20 -8.85 11.22 17.37
CA PHE A 20 -7.91 12.25 17.78
C PHE A 20 -6.51 12.00 17.18
N ASP A 21 -6.01 10.76 17.24
CA ASP A 21 -4.72 10.35 16.67
C ASP A 21 -4.72 10.37 15.13
N LEU A 22 -5.87 10.15 14.50
CA LEU A 22 -6.02 10.17 13.05
C LEU A 22 -5.78 11.56 12.47
N THR A 23 -6.15 12.62 13.20
CA THR A 23 -6.06 14.01 12.73
C THR A 23 -4.62 14.47 12.47
N PRO A 24 -3.67 14.40 13.41
CA PRO A 24 -2.28 14.79 13.17
C PRO A 24 -1.59 13.88 12.16
N ARG A 25 -1.89 12.56 12.17
CA ARG A 25 -1.36 11.62 11.18
C ARG A 25 -1.82 11.97 9.77
N PHE A 26 -3.08 12.34 9.62
CA PHE A 26 -3.60 12.84 8.37
C PHE A 26 -2.87 14.10 7.89
N GLU A 27 -2.55 15.05 8.77
CA GLU A 27 -1.85 16.28 8.40
C GLU A 27 -0.48 16.00 7.76
N THR A 28 0.22 14.97 8.22
CA THR A 28 1.48 14.50 7.60
C THR A 28 1.29 14.04 6.16
N TYR A 29 0.15 13.41 5.84
CA TYR A 29 -0.16 12.87 4.51
C TYR A 29 -1.09 13.76 3.65
N ARG A 30 -1.42 14.97 4.16
CA ARG A 30 -2.40 15.95 3.62
C ARG A 30 -2.14 16.41 2.19
N LYS A 31 -0.93 16.21 1.65
CA LYS A 31 -0.64 16.48 0.23
C LYS A 31 -1.58 15.71 -0.71
N ASN A 32 -2.06 14.52 -0.31
CA ASN A 32 -2.84 13.62 -1.17
C ASN A 32 -4.34 13.50 -0.85
N ILE A 33 -4.81 13.98 0.31
CA ILE A 33 -6.19 13.76 0.79
C ILE A 33 -6.73 15.06 1.43
N THR A 34 -8.03 15.34 1.27
CA THR A 34 -8.74 16.48 1.90
C THR A 34 -9.81 15.96 2.87
N CYS A 35 -9.96 16.58 4.05
CA CYS A 35 -11.08 16.30 4.96
C CYS A 35 -12.27 17.19 4.59
N ASN A 36 -13.44 16.59 4.29
CA ASN A 36 -14.64 17.30 3.84
C ASN A 36 -15.72 17.42 4.95
N GLY A 37 -15.38 17.11 6.20
CA GLY A 37 -16.27 17.28 7.35
C GLY A 37 -16.51 15.99 8.14
N THR A 38 -17.31 16.09 9.20
CA THR A 38 -17.66 14.98 10.10
C THR A 38 -19.02 14.38 9.73
N GLN A 39 -19.13 13.05 9.75
CA GLN A 39 -20.40 12.34 9.64
C GLN A 39 -21.15 12.43 10.96
N SER A 40 -22.48 12.42 10.88
CA SER A 40 -23.40 12.32 12.03
C SER A 40 -23.33 10.92 12.65
N GLY A 41 -22.23 10.61 13.31
CA GLY A 41 -22.04 9.46 14.19
C GLY A 41 -21.77 9.93 15.61
N ASN A 42 -21.92 9.05 16.60
CA ASN A 42 -21.49 9.32 17.97
C ASN A 42 -20.38 8.31 18.34
N PRO A 43 -19.10 8.72 18.40
CA PRO A 43 -18.58 10.06 18.14
C PRO A 43 -18.58 10.45 16.64
N PRO A 44 -18.58 11.76 16.32
CA PRO A 44 -18.60 12.25 14.94
C PRO A 44 -17.31 11.85 14.19
N GLN A 45 -17.47 11.14 13.07
CA GLN A 45 -16.34 10.54 12.34
C GLN A 45 -15.93 11.42 11.16
N PRO A 46 -14.65 11.78 10.99
CA PRO A 46 -14.21 12.54 9.82
C PRO A 46 -14.41 11.77 8.51
N THR A 47 -14.75 12.47 7.45
CA THR A 47 -14.85 11.94 6.08
C THR A 47 -13.76 12.56 5.22
N PHE A 48 -13.09 11.70 4.46
CA PHE A 48 -11.94 12.07 3.67
C PHE A 48 -12.24 11.91 2.18
N VAL A 49 -11.74 12.81 1.36
CA VAL A 49 -11.84 12.74 -0.11
C VAL A 49 -10.43 12.66 -0.69
N CYS A 50 -10.18 11.62 -1.48
CA CYS A 50 -8.92 11.46 -2.18
C CYS A 50 -8.84 12.50 -3.31
N LYS A 51 -7.77 13.29 -3.37
CA LYS A 51 -7.61 14.32 -4.41
C LYS A 51 -7.39 13.73 -5.81
N LYS A 52 -6.84 12.52 -5.90
CA LYS A 52 -6.50 11.89 -7.18
C LYS A 52 -7.69 11.22 -7.86
N CYS A 53 -8.59 10.62 -7.08
CA CYS A 53 -9.71 9.85 -7.62
C CYS A 53 -11.08 10.38 -7.18
N SER A 54 -11.12 11.46 -6.41
CA SER A 54 -12.34 12.11 -5.87
C SER A 54 -13.24 11.17 -5.06
N LYS A 55 -12.74 9.98 -4.70
CA LYS A 55 -13.47 8.99 -3.90
C LYS A 55 -13.52 9.44 -2.45
N THR A 56 -14.70 9.24 -1.87
CA THR A 56 -14.94 9.49 -0.45
C THR A 56 -14.61 8.24 0.36
N HIS A 57 -13.77 8.40 1.38
CA HIS A 57 -13.33 7.37 2.30
C HIS A 57 -13.79 7.71 3.72
N ASN A 58 -14.28 6.70 4.44
CA ASN A 58 -14.64 6.86 5.84
C ASN A 58 -13.37 6.88 6.74
N ALA A 59 -13.53 7.37 7.97
CA ALA A 59 -12.42 7.51 8.92
C ALA A 59 -11.67 6.18 9.14
N ARG A 60 -12.40 5.08 9.31
CA ARG A 60 -11.82 3.75 9.54
C ARG A 60 -10.92 3.31 8.38
N THR A 61 -11.37 3.48 7.15
CA THR A 61 -10.60 3.12 5.95
C THR A 61 -9.31 3.93 5.87
N VAL A 62 -9.38 5.22 6.17
CA VAL A 62 -8.17 6.07 6.17
C VAL A 62 -7.22 5.67 7.31
N TYR A 63 -7.75 5.40 8.50
CA TYR A 63 -6.96 4.91 9.64
C TYR A 63 -6.23 3.61 9.31
N ASP A 64 -6.90 2.65 8.67
CA ASP A 64 -6.29 1.38 8.26
C ASP A 64 -5.22 1.58 7.16
N ILE A 65 -5.45 2.50 6.21
CA ILE A 65 -4.46 2.85 5.19
C ILE A 65 -3.22 3.49 5.84
N LEU A 66 -3.41 4.46 6.74
CA LEU A 66 -2.32 5.13 7.44
C LEU A 66 -1.54 4.17 8.33
N ASN A 67 -2.22 3.25 9.03
CA ASN A 67 -1.54 2.19 9.79
C ASN A 67 -0.68 1.28 8.92
N ARG A 68 -1.13 0.94 7.71
CA ARG A 68 -0.31 0.15 6.76
C ARG A 68 0.89 0.95 6.25
N MET A 69 0.71 2.24 5.97
CA MET A 69 1.80 3.12 5.53
C MET A 69 2.83 3.32 6.65
N ASP A 70 2.37 3.56 7.88
CA ASP A 70 3.26 3.72 9.03
C ASP A 70 3.94 2.40 9.40
N ALA A 71 3.26 1.24 9.30
CA ALA A 71 3.92 -0.08 9.48
C ALA A 71 4.99 -0.38 8.41
N THR A 72 4.82 0.16 7.20
CA THR A 72 5.83 0.05 6.12
C THR A 72 7.00 1.00 6.36
N THR A 73 6.79 2.10 7.09
CA THR A 73 7.80 3.12 7.38
C THR A 73 8.50 2.90 8.73
N HIS A 74 7.83 2.22 9.67
CA HIS A 74 8.28 1.83 11.00
C HIS A 74 8.49 0.31 11.13
N GLY A 75 9.22 -0.29 10.19
CA GLY A 75 9.96 -1.54 10.44
C GLY A 75 11.16 -1.35 11.39
N VAL A 76 11.25 -0.19 12.06
CA VAL A 76 12.27 0.17 13.03
C VAL A 76 11.55 0.77 14.23
N VAL A 77 11.56 0.01 15.32
CA VAL A 77 11.41 0.42 16.73
C VAL A 77 9.98 0.49 17.32
N ALA A 78 9.81 -0.44 18.26
CA ALA A 78 9.09 -0.39 19.52
C ALA A 78 7.57 -0.63 19.53
N SER A 79 7.21 -1.82 20.02
CA SER A 79 6.14 -1.94 21.00
C SER A 79 6.62 -2.86 22.13
N PRO A 80 6.45 -2.50 23.42
CA PRO A 80 6.76 -3.37 24.53
C PRO A 80 5.58 -4.31 24.71
N ILE A 81 5.72 -5.54 24.22
CA ILE A 81 4.78 -6.60 24.54
C ILE A 81 5.57 -7.66 25.32
N GLU A 82 5.22 -7.76 26.60
CA GLU A 82 5.51 -8.94 27.41
C GLU A 82 4.71 -10.11 26.81
N THR A 83 5.23 -10.71 25.75
CA THR A 83 4.90 -12.10 25.41
C THR A 83 6.18 -12.87 25.33
N SER A 84 6.37 -13.70 26.35
CA SER A 84 7.24 -14.87 26.35
C SER A 84 7.01 -15.64 25.04
N GLY A 85 8.01 -15.68 24.15
CA GLY A 85 7.87 -16.37 22.87
C GLY A 85 8.98 -16.06 21.87
N SER A 86 10.08 -16.82 21.99
CA SER A 86 11.04 -17.21 20.95
C SER A 86 11.51 -16.14 19.94
N PHE A 87 12.77 -15.72 20.07
CA PHE A 87 13.48 -14.98 19.05
C PHE A 87 13.74 -15.88 17.82
N GLU A 88 12.86 -15.84 16.82
CA GLU A 88 13.09 -16.33 15.45
C GLU A 88 12.97 -15.16 14.46
N SER A 89 13.88 -14.18 14.54
CA SER A 89 13.78 -12.94 13.73
C SER A 89 15.04 -12.60 12.92
N VAL A 90 16.16 -13.29 13.11
CA VAL A 90 17.41 -12.94 12.39
C VAL A 90 17.55 -13.74 11.09
N GLU A 91 17.21 -15.04 11.10
CA GLU A 91 17.30 -15.91 9.92
C GLU A 91 16.41 -15.44 8.76
N ASN A 92 15.25 -14.87 9.06
CA ASN A 92 14.31 -14.34 8.06
C ASN A 92 14.83 -13.08 7.35
N ILE A 93 15.69 -12.28 7.99
CA ILE A 93 16.19 -11.04 7.39
C ILE A 93 17.34 -11.33 6.42
N GLU A 94 18.23 -12.26 6.77
CA GLU A 94 19.33 -12.70 5.91
C GLU A 94 18.80 -13.34 4.62
N THR A 95 17.84 -14.26 4.75
CA THR A 95 17.17 -14.91 3.60
C THR A 95 16.42 -13.91 2.72
N LEU A 96 15.74 -12.92 3.31
CA LEU A 96 15.09 -11.87 2.51
C LEU A 96 16.10 -11.01 1.75
N ARG A 97 17.27 -10.71 2.34
CA ARG A 97 18.34 -9.96 1.65
C ARG A 97 18.96 -10.76 0.52
N GLU A 98 19.18 -12.04 0.72
CA GLU A 98 19.67 -12.95 -0.32
C GLU A 98 18.68 -13.03 -1.48
N LEU A 99 17.39 -13.22 -1.18
CA LEU A 99 16.33 -13.25 -2.20
C LEU A 99 16.24 -11.93 -2.99
N ILE A 100 16.34 -10.78 -2.32
CA ILE A 100 16.36 -9.47 -2.99
C ILE A 100 17.58 -9.34 -3.92
N THR A 101 18.72 -9.86 -3.51
CA THR A 101 19.95 -9.82 -4.31
C THR A 101 19.80 -10.70 -5.55
N GLN A 102 19.32 -11.94 -5.37
CA GLN A 102 19.04 -12.87 -6.45
C GLN A 102 18.05 -12.28 -7.48
N LEU A 103 16.92 -11.74 -7.01
CA LEU A 103 15.92 -11.15 -7.90
C LEU A 103 16.47 -9.95 -8.70
N ARG A 104 17.42 -9.19 -8.15
CA ARG A 104 18.06 -8.08 -8.87
C ARG A 104 18.99 -8.59 -9.98
N GLU A 105 19.70 -9.68 -9.73
CA GLU A 105 20.56 -10.31 -10.74
C GLU A 105 19.74 -10.90 -11.87
N GLU A 106 18.68 -11.65 -11.54
CA GLU A 106 17.74 -12.19 -12.52
C GLU A 106 17.11 -11.08 -13.38
N LEU A 107 16.66 -9.99 -12.75
CA LEU A 107 16.08 -8.86 -13.46
C LEU A 107 17.10 -8.20 -14.42
N LYS A 108 18.35 -8.05 -13.99
CA LYS A 108 19.42 -7.51 -14.84
C LYS A 108 19.71 -8.44 -16.02
N GLN A 109 19.71 -9.75 -15.79
CA GLN A 109 19.90 -10.74 -16.86
C GLN A 109 18.76 -10.67 -17.88
N THR A 110 17.50 -10.69 -17.42
CA THR A 110 16.33 -10.61 -18.32
C THR A 110 16.33 -9.30 -19.13
N GLN A 111 16.81 -8.19 -18.55
CA GLN A 111 16.95 -6.94 -19.29
C GLN A 111 17.96 -7.03 -20.44
N LEU A 112 19.09 -7.71 -20.22
CA LEU A 112 20.09 -7.94 -21.26
C LEU A 112 19.55 -8.83 -22.38
N GLU A 113 18.90 -9.93 -22.02
CA GLU A 113 18.27 -10.84 -22.98
C GLU A 113 17.19 -10.12 -23.81
N LEU A 114 16.36 -9.29 -23.18
CA LEU A 114 15.36 -8.48 -23.87
C LEU A 114 16.01 -7.48 -24.84
N GLN A 115 17.10 -6.83 -24.43
CA GLN A 115 17.83 -5.90 -25.29
C GLN A 115 18.45 -6.62 -26.49
N GLN A 116 19.01 -7.80 -26.28
CA GLN A 116 19.56 -8.63 -27.34
C GLN A 116 18.47 -9.06 -28.32
N ALA A 117 17.36 -9.63 -27.85
CA ALA A 117 16.25 -10.05 -28.69
C ALA A 117 15.68 -8.89 -29.52
N ARG A 118 15.62 -7.69 -28.96
CA ARG A 118 15.20 -6.48 -29.71
C ARG A 118 16.18 -6.12 -30.83
N SER A 119 17.48 -6.26 -30.59
CA SER A 119 18.50 -6.01 -31.62
C SER A 119 18.41 -7.04 -32.75
N GLU A 120 18.23 -8.32 -32.41
CA GLU A 120 18.07 -9.40 -33.39
C GLU A 120 16.81 -9.22 -34.25
N ILE A 121 15.67 -8.87 -33.63
CA ILE A 121 14.43 -8.56 -34.36
C ILE A 121 14.65 -7.38 -35.33
N THR A 122 15.40 -6.37 -34.92
CA THR A 122 15.68 -5.20 -35.77
C THR A 122 16.52 -5.61 -36.97
N GLN A 123 17.60 -6.38 -36.75
CA GLN A 123 18.45 -6.89 -37.83
C GLN A 123 17.68 -7.80 -38.80
N LEU A 124 16.85 -8.71 -38.28
CA LEU A 124 16.03 -9.60 -39.12
C LEU A 124 15.03 -8.80 -39.98
N ARG A 125 14.43 -7.75 -39.43
CA ARG A 125 13.54 -6.84 -40.19
C ARG A 125 14.29 -6.09 -41.29
N GLU A 126 15.51 -5.62 -41.02
CA GLU A 126 16.35 -4.95 -42.01
C GLU A 126 16.77 -5.90 -43.13
N GLN A 127 17.15 -7.15 -42.80
CA GLN A 127 17.48 -8.18 -43.80
C GLN A 127 16.27 -8.54 -44.68
N GLN A 128 15.06 -8.63 -44.09
CA GLN A 128 13.84 -8.86 -44.87
C GLN A 128 13.56 -7.74 -45.87
N HIS A 129 13.76 -6.47 -45.48
CA HIS A 129 13.59 -5.33 -46.39
C HIS A 129 14.66 -5.23 -47.49
N GLN A 130 15.83 -5.85 -47.32
CA GLN A 130 16.89 -5.87 -48.34
C GLN A 130 16.73 -7.01 -49.36
N HIS A 131 15.86 -7.98 -49.09
CA HIS A 131 15.61 -9.15 -49.93
C HIS A 131 14.23 -9.13 -50.63
N GLU A 132 13.44 -8.07 -50.43
CA GLU A 132 12.25 -7.72 -51.26
C GLU A 132 12.62 -6.74 -52.38
#